data_AF-A0A6G1R5I8-F1
#
_entry.id   AF-A0A6G1R5I8-F1
#
_cell.length_a   1.000
_cell.length_b   1.000
_cell.length_c   1.000
_cell.angle_alpha   90.00
_cell.angle_beta   90.00
_cell.angle_gamma   90.00
#
_symmetry.space_group_name_H-M   'P 1'
#
loop_
_entity.id
_entity.type
_entity.pdbx_description
1 polymer ?
#
loop_
_entity_poly.entity_id
_entity_poly.type
_entity_poly.pdbx_seq_one_letter_code
_entity_poly.pdbx_strand_id
1 'polypeptide(L)'
;PDISGKFKLDGSIQVGKDLNLILVLTNLQSVAKTVDVNMTAWSTVYTRKPVKEIWKDSISVTLSPKEEKQYPIKIPYMEYQQQLTTDNMIQVTALCHVEGGIQVLVQRDISLDNPEIDVQVLGEAKVNKEVDVEVVFTNPIDTEVTGCMLQVEGNDLLRGILRIEMPPLQANETSSTKFKLTPFETG
;
A
#
# COMPACT_ATOMS: atom_id res chain seq x y z
N PRO A 1 15.82 -5.19 27.61
CA PRO A 1 15.80 -5.90 26.30
C PRO A 1 17.22 -6.18 25.80
N ASP A 2 17.48 -7.42 25.38
CA ASP A 2 18.80 -7.82 24.86
C ASP A 2 19.03 -7.30 23.44
N ILE A 3 17.94 -7.19 22.68
CA ILE A 3 17.90 -6.81 21.27
C ILE A 3 16.96 -5.61 21.10
N SER A 4 17.25 -4.77 20.12
CA SER A 4 16.27 -3.83 19.55
C SER A 4 16.03 -4.16 18.09
N GLY A 5 14.84 -3.84 17.59
CA GLY A 5 14.55 -3.96 16.16
C GLY A 5 13.69 -2.82 15.63
N LYS A 6 13.78 -2.59 14.31
CA LYS A 6 12.93 -1.64 13.58
C LYS A 6 12.73 -2.10 12.14
N PHE A 7 11.54 -1.86 11.60
CA PHE A 7 11.30 -2.01 10.16
C PHE A 7 11.61 -0.70 9.43
N LYS A 8 12.26 -0.80 8.27
CA LYS A 8 12.39 0.28 7.28
C LYS A 8 11.68 -0.12 6.00
N LEU A 9 11.15 0.87 5.27
CA LEU A 9 10.64 0.66 3.90
C LEU A 9 11.82 0.67 2.93
N ASP A 10 11.76 -0.18 1.91
CA ASP A 10 12.78 -0.28 0.87
C ASP A 10 12.13 -0.26 -0.52
N GLY A 11 11.79 0.93 -1.01
CA GLY A 11 11.17 1.10 -2.33
C GLY A 11 9.73 1.62 -2.25
N SER A 12 8.95 1.29 -3.29
CA SER A 12 7.61 1.82 -3.51
C SER A 12 6.58 1.26 -2.53
N ILE A 13 5.67 2.12 -2.07
CA ILE A 13 4.52 1.76 -1.21
C ILE A 13 3.21 1.96 -1.97
N GLN A 14 3.05 1.25 -3.09
CA GLN A 14 1.89 1.41 -3.98
C GLN A 14 1.12 0.10 -4.11
N VAL A 15 -0.22 0.21 -4.22
CA VAL A 15 -1.06 -0.94 -4.61
C VAL A 15 -0.63 -1.42 -5.99
N GLY A 16 -0.47 -2.73 -6.14
CA GLY A 16 -0.04 -3.38 -7.39
C GLY A 16 1.45 -3.72 -7.46
N LYS A 17 2.28 -3.25 -6.52
CA LYS A 17 3.73 -3.53 -6.49
C LYS A 17 4.10 -4.38 -5.27
N ASP A 18 5.16 -5.16 -5.35
CA ASP A 18 5.66 -5.89 -4.18
C ASP A 18 6.06 -4.94 -3.05
N LEU A 19 5.66 -5.28 -1.81
CA LEU A 19 6.04 -4.53 -0.62
C LEU A 19 7.40 -5.03 -0.11
N ASN A 20 8.38 -4.13 -0.10
CA ASN A 20 9.75 -4.43 0.30
C ASN A 20 10.10 -3.67 1.58
N LEU A 21 10.63 -4.41 2.55
CA LEU A 21 10.95 -3.94 3.90
C LEU A 21 12.33 -4.44 4.30
N ILE A 22 12.91 -3.77 5.29
CA ILE A 22 14.15 -4.23 5.94
C ILE A 22 13.89 -4.28 7.45
N LEU A 23 13.99 -5.48 8.03
CA LEU A 23 14.08 -5.64 9.47
C LEU A 23 15.52 -5.41 9.91
N VAL A 24 15.75 -4.37 10.69
CA VAL A 24 17.05 -4.07 11.30
C VAL A 24 17.02 -4.58 12.73
N LEU A 25 17.96 -5.45 13.09
CA LEU A 25 18.14 -5.97 14.44
C LEU A 25 19.49 -5.54 14.98
N THR A 26 19.53 -5.09 16.24
CA THR A 26 20.75 -4.66 16.90
C THR A 26 20.91 -5.40 18.23
N ASN A 27 22.07 -6.01 18.43
CA ASN A 27 22.44 -6.57 19.72
C ASN A 27 22.89 -5.45 20.67
N LEU A 28 22.16 -5.25 21.76
CA LEU A 28 22.47 -4.20 22.74
C LEU A 28 23.50 -4.66 23.78
N GLN A 29 23.85 -5.94 23.80
CA GLN A 29 24.74 -6.54 24.78
C GLN A 29 26.19 -6.56 24.28
N SER A 30 27.12 -6.70 25.23
CA SER A 30 28.56 -6.88 24.94
C SER A 30 28.95 -8.35 24.73
N VAL A 31 27.95 -9.23 24.61
CA VAL A 31 28.11 -10.68 24.36
C VAL A 31 27.26 -11.04 23.14
N ALA A 32 27.72 -12.00 22.35
CA ALA A 32 26.96 -12.49 21.20
C ALA A 32 25.60 -13.05 21.66
N LYS A 33 24.56 -12.83 20.87
CA LYS A 33 23.19 -13.29 21.15
C LYS A 33 22.59 -13.94 19.91
N THR A 34 21.98 -15.10 20.10
CA THR A 34 21.11 -15.71 19.08
C THR A 34 19.67 -15.27 19.33
N VAL A 35 19.01 -14.81 18.27
CA VAL A 35 17.67 -14.26 18.28
C VAL A 35 16.80 -15.07 17.34
N ASP A 36 15.72 -15.64 17.85
CA ASP A 36 14.65 -16.22 17.06
C ASP A 36 13.60 -15.16 16.77
N VAL A 37 13.23 -15.00 15.51
CA VAL A 37 12.33 -13.95 15.07
C VAL A 37 11.18 -14.59 14.30
N ASN A 38 9.96 -14.37 14.78
CA ASN A 38 8.74 -14.75 14.07
C ASN A 38 8.08 -13.49 13.53
N MET A 39 7.85 -13.45 12.22
CA MET A 39 7.32 -12.29 11.52
C MET A 39 5.97 -12.61 10.90
N THR A 40 5.06 -11.65 10.96
CA THR A 40 3.76 -11.74 10.28
C THR A 40 3.41 -10.40 9.66
N ALA A 41 2.65 -10.44 8.58
CA ALA A 41 1.98 -9.29 8.02
C ALA A 41 0.49 -9.56 7.91
N TRP A 42 -0.30 -8.57 8.32
CA TRP A 42 -1.75 -8.62 8.34
C TRP A 42 -2.30 -7.44 7.57
N SER A 43 -3.32 -7.67 6.73
CA SER A 43 -4.14 -6.56 6.26
C SER A 43 -4.95 -6.02 7.44
N THR A 44 -5.07 -4.71 7.50
CA THR A 44 -5.77 -4.00 8.56
C THR A 44 -6.73 -2.98 7.96
N VAL A 45 -7.66 -2.51 8.79
CA VAL A 45 -8.45 -1.30 8.50
C VAL A 45 -7.84 -0.10 9.22
N TYR A 46 -8.31 1.11 8.94
CA TYR A 46 -7.78 2.34 9.54
C TYR A 46 -7.83 2.35 11.08
N THR A 47 -8.75 1.59 11.68
CA THR A 47 -8.85 1.39 13.14
C THR A 47 -7.80 0.42 13.70
N ARG A 48 -6.87 -0.05 12.86
CA ARG A 48 -5.82 -1.05 13.15
C ARG A 48 -6.36 -2.42 13.56
N LYS A 49 -7.63 -2.70 13.29
CA LYS A 49 -8.19 -4.04 13.49
C LYS A 49 -7.60 -4.98 12.43
N PRO A 50 -6.97 -6.09 12.83
CA PRO A 50 -6.50 -7.12 11.90
C PRO A 50 -7.68 -7.74 11.16
N VAL A 51 -7.53 -7.90 9.85
CA VAL A 51 -8.53 -8.53 8.99
C VAL A 51 -8.07 -9.94 8.64
N LYS A 52 -6.90 -10.07 8.00
CA LYS A 52 -6.37 -11.38 7.61
C LYS A 52 -4.85 -11.39 7.51
N GLU A 53 -4.24 -12.52 7.86
CA GLU A 53 -2.82 -12.77 7.63
C GLU A 53 -2.56 -12.87 6.13
N ILE A 54 -1.62 -12.07 5.63
CA ILE A 54 -1.21 -12.04 4.22
C ILE A 54 0.18 -12.64 4.00
N TRP A 55 1.00 -12.70 5.05
CA TRP A 55 2.37 -13.23 4.96
C TRP A 55 2.90 -13.59 6.34
N LYS A 56 3.79 -14.57 6.40
CA LYS A 56 4.55 -14.93 7.60
C LYS A 56 5.90 -15.52 7.22
N ASP A 57 6.87 -15.36 8.11
CA ASP A 57 8.19 -15.96 7.97
C ASP A 57 8.89 -16.03 9.35
N SER A 58 9.97 -16.79 9.44
CA SER A 58 10.75 -16.91 10.67
C SER A 58 12.24 -17.08 10.38
N ILE A 59 13.08 -16.43 11.17
CA ILE A 59 14.54 -16.53 11.07
C ILE A 59 15.17 -16.74 12.44
N SER A 60 16.31 -17.43 12.49
CA SER A 60 17.15 -17.53 13.68
C SER A 60 18.54 -17.00 13.36
N VAL A 61 19.01 -16.01 14.12
CA VAL A 61 20.19 -15.23 13.75
C VAL A 61 21.08 -14.94 14.95
N THR A 62 22.38 -15.17 14.79
CA THR A 62 23.39 -14.76 15.77
C THR A 62 23.94 -13.39 15.43
N LEU A 63 23.92 -12.50 16.42
CA LEU A 63 24.46 -11.15 16.36
C LEU A 63 25.63 -11.06 17.33
N SER A 64 26.78 -10.59 16.83
CA SER A 64 27.97 -10.28 17.61
C SER A 64 27.69 -9.16 18.61
N PRO A 65 28.57 -8.95 19.62
CA PRO A 65 28.45 -7.82 20.54
C PRO A 65 28.27 -6.50 19.78
N LYS A 66 27.23 -5.73 20.12
CA LYS A 66 26.93 -4.43 19.49
C LYS A 66 26.67 -4.46 17.98
N GLU A 67 26.52 -5.63 17.36
CA GLU A 67 26.27 -5.75 15.93
C GLU A 67 24.86 -5.28 15.55
N GLU A 68 24.77 -4.56 14.43
CA GLU A 68 23.52 -4.28 13.72
C GLU A 68 23.51 -5.09 12.41
N LYS A 69 22.42 -5.81 12.15
CA LYS A 69 22.24 -6.59 10.93
C LYS A 69 20.87 -6.33 10.30
N GLN A 70 20.83 -6.39 8.97
CA GLN A 70 19.66 -6.07 8.16
C GLN A 70 19.15 -7.34 7.46
N TYR A 71 17.83 -7.53 7.50
CA TYR A 71 17.14 -8.66 6.90
C TYR A 71 16.08 -8.13 5.93
N PRO A 72 16.30 -8.28 4.61
CA PRO A 72 15.32 -7.87 3.61
C PRO A 72 14.11 -8.79 3.67
N ILE A 73 12.92 -8.20 3.57
CA ILE A 73 11.63 -8.86 3.58
C ILE A 73 10.90 -8.41 2.33
N LYS A 74 10.40 -9.37 1.55
CA LYS A 74 9.61 -9.13 0.36
C LYS A 74 8.26 -9.79 0.54
N ILE A 75 7.19 -9.00 0.43
CA ILE A 75 5.81 -9.46 0.43
C ILE A 75 5.24 -9.22 -0.97
N PRO A 76 5.15 -10.25 -1.82
CA PRO A 76 4.65 -10.09 -3.19
C PRO A 76 3.22 -9.56 -3.25
N TYR A 77 2.90 -8.75 -4.26
CA TYR A 77 1.53 -8.22 -4.45
C TYR A 77 0.49 -9.33 -4.47
N MET A 78 0.82 -10.46 -5.09
CA MET A 78 -0.06 -11.62 -5.21
C MET A 78 -0.49 -12.21 -3.86
N GLU A 79 0.34 -12.12 -2.82
CA GLU A 79 0.05 -12.63 -1.47
C GLU A 79 -0.99 -11.77 -0.74
N TYR A 80 -1.05 -10.47 -1.03
CA TYR A 80 -1.89 -9.54 -0.27
C TYR A 80 -3.05 -8.94 -1.06
N GLN A 81 -3.03 -8.98 -2.40
CA GLN A 81 -4.04 -8.31 -3.24
C GLN A 81 -5.49 -8.69 -2.87
N GLN A 82 -5.75 -9.96 -2.53
CA GLN A 82 -7.12 -10.44 -2.26
C GLN A 82 -7.60 -10.10 -0.85
N GLN A 83 -6.69 -9.69 0.04
CA GLN A 83 -6.98 -9.45 1.45
C GLN A 83 -6.80 -7.98 1.82
N LEU A 84 -6.32 -7.16 0.89
CA LEU A 84 -6.20 -5.72 1.09
C LEU A 84 -7.60 -5.11 1.17
N THR A 85 -7.81 -4.29 2.19
CA THR A 85 -9.05 -3.53 2.37
C THR A 85 -9.01 -2.26 1.53
N THR A 86 -10.14 -1.56 1.41
CA THR A 86 -10.19 -0.22 0.78
C THR A 86 -9.31 0.82 1.49
N ASP A 87 -8.91 0.55 2.73
CA ASP A 87 -8.00 1.42 3.49
C ASP A 87 -6.52 1.24 3.06
N ASN A 88 -6.22 0.21 2.26
CA ASN A 88 -4.86 -0.09 1.79
C ASN A 88 -3.81 -0.25 2.90
N MET A 89 -4.21 -0.71 4.09
CA MET A 89 -3.32 -0.80 5.24
C MET A 89 -2.82 -2.21 5.52
N ILE A 90 -1.52 -2.31 5.78
CA ILE A 90 -0.82 -3.53 6.20
C ILE A 90 -0.06 -3.24 7.49
N GLN A 91 -0.23 -4.10 8.49
CA GLN A 91 0.61 -4.11 9.68
C GLN A 91 1.61 -5.26 9.59
N VAL A 92 2.89 -4.95 9.76
CA VAL A 92 3.97 -5.95 9.84
C VAL A 92 4.50 -6.00 11.26
N THR A 93 4.65 -7.21 11.79
CA THR A 93 5.17 -7.46 13.12
C THR A 93 6.34 -8.44 13.10
N ALA A 94 7.27 -8.28 14.04
CA ALA A 94 8.32 -9.23 14.33
C ALA A 94 8.41 -9.43 15.85
N LEU A 95 8.14 -10.65 16.31
CA LEU A 95 8.36 -11.05 17.68
C LEU A 95 9.75 -11.67 17.80
N CYS A 96 10.66 -10.95 18.44
CA CYS A 96 12.05 -11.33 18.64
C CYS A 96 12.23 -11.95 20.02
N HIS A 97 12.84 -13.12 20.09
CA HIS A 97 13.11 -13.85 21.31
C HIS A 97 14.59 -14.23 21.41
N VAL A 98 15.17 -13.98 22.58
CA VAL A 98 16.50 -14.47 22.97
C VAL A 98 16.27 -15.39 24.15
N GLU A 99 16.90 -16.56 24.15
CA GLU A 99 16.79 -17.52 25.24
C GLU A 99 17.16 -16.89 26.60
N GLY A 100 16.27 -17.05 27.59
CA GLY A 100 16.42 -16.44 28.92
C GLY A 100 16.21 -14.92 28.97
N GLY A 101 15.92 -14.29 27.83
CA GLY A 101 15.65 -12.86 27.69
C GLY A 101 14.16 -12.52 27.59
N ILE A 102 13.86 -11.21 27.61
CA ILE A 102 12.51 -10.69 27.39
C ILE A 102 12.21 -10.63 25.89
N GLN A 103 11.01 -11.04 25.49
CA GLN A 103 10.54 -10.91 24.11
C GLN A 103 10.37 -9.44 23.70
N VAL A 104 10.74 -9.12 22.47
CA VAL A 104 10.65 -7.77 21.91
C VAL A 104 9.73 -7.80 20.70
N LEU A 105 8.64 -7.03 20.75
CA LEU A 105 7.74 -6.84 19.62
C LEU A 105 8.18 -5.60 18.83
N VAL A 106 8.47 -5.80 17.55
CA VAL A 106 8.67 -4.73 16.57
C VAL A 106 7.43 -4.69 15.68
N GLN A 107 6.87 -3.51 15.44
CA GLN A 107 5.69 -3.35 14.61
C GLN A 107 5.80 -2.12 13.72
N ARG A 108 5.18 -2.18 12.53
CA ARG A 108 5.04 -1.04 11.63
C ARG A 108 3.73 -1.14 10.86
N ASP A 109 2.93 -0.08 10.93
CA ASP A 109 1.77 0.10 10.07
C ASP A 109 2.21 0.77 8.76
N ILE A 110 1.66 0.32 7.64
CA ILE A 110 2.00 0.75 6.28
C ILE A 110 0.71 1.03 5.55
N SER A 111 0.56 2.24 5.02
CA SER A 111 -0.52 2.60 4.10
C SER A 111 0.05 2.61 2.69
N LEU A 112 -0.57 1.82 1.79
CA LEU A 112 -0.19 1.79 0.38
C LEU A 112 -0.96 2.86 -0.40
N ASP A 113 -0.24 3.59 -1.25
CA ASP A 113 -0.81 4.58 -2.14
C ASP A 113 -1.58 3.89 -3.28
N ASN A 114 -2.76 4.42 -3.60
CA ASN A 114 -3.45 4.02 -4.82
C ASN A 114 -2.69 4.53 -6.05
N PRO A 115 -2.86 3.88 -7.21
CA PRO A 115 -2.34 4.40 -8.47
C PRO A 115 -2.99 5.75 -8.78
N GLU A 116 -2.24 6.61 -9.45
CA GLU A 116 -2.69 7.95 -9.81
C GLU A 116 -3.82 7.90 -10.84
N ILE A 117 -4.78 8.81 -10.68
CA ILE A 117 -5.84 9.08 -11.65
C ILE A 117 -5.69 10.54 -12.05
N ASP A 118 -5.30 10.78 -13.29
CA ASP A 118 -5.13 12.12 -13.82
C ASP A 118 -6.47 12.63 -14.35
N VAL A 119 -6.88 13.81 -13.89
CA VAL A 119 -8.12 14.46 -14.35
C VAL A 119 -7.76 15.82 -14.94
N GLN A 120 -8.14 16.04 -16.20
CA GLN A 120 -7.82 17.26 -16.94
C GLN A 120 -9.07 17.89 -17.54
N VAL A 121 -9.27 19.18 -17.29
CA VAL A 121 -10.33 19.97 -17.95
C VAL A 121 -9.78 20.52 -19.26
N LEU A 122 -10.39 20.13 -20.39
CA LEU A 122 -9.92 20.45 -21.74
C LEU A 122 -10.51 21.77 -22.25
N GLY A 123 -10.43 22.82 -21.44
CA GLY A 123 -10.95 24.13 -21.79
C GLY A 123 -11.24 25.01 -20.57
N GLU A 124 -11.84 26.16 -20.82
CA GLU A 124 -12.24 27.09 -19.77
C GLU A 124 -13.62 26.69 -19.22
N ALA A 125 -13.69 26.33 -17.93
CA ALA A 125 -14.95 26.03 -17.27
C ALA A 125 -15.77 27.31 -17.04
N LYS A 126 -17.00 27.36 -17.59
CA LYS A 126 -17.91 28.50 -17.45
C LYS A 126 -19.30 28.01 -17.03
N VAL A 127 -19.96 28.77 -16.17
CA VAL A 127 -21.33 28.48 -15.73
C VAL A 127 -22.26 28.34 -16.94
N ASN A 128 -23.07 27.29 -16.92
CA ASN A 128 -24.01 26.89 -17.97
C ASN A 128 -23.36 26.65 -19.35
N LYS A 129 -22.07 26.34 -19.41
CA LYS A 129 -21.38 25.91 -20.63
C LYS A 129 -20.76 24.54 -20.44
N GLU A 130 -20.96 23.69 -21.45
CA GLU A 130 -20.28 22.39 -21.50
C GLU A 130 -18.76 22.58 -21.60
N VAL A 131 -18.01 21.77 -20.87
CA VAL A 131 -16.57 21.61 -21.01
C VAL A 131 -16.22 20.13 -20.98
N ASP A 132 -15.28 19.73 -21.82
CA ASP A 132 -14.77 18.36 -21.86
C ASP A 132 -13.77 18.14 -20.72
N VAL A 133 -13.86 16.97 -20.09
CA VAL A 133 -12.91 16.47 -19.11
C VAL A 133 -12.35 15.15 -19.61
N GLU A 134 -11.05 14.99 -19.47
CA GLU A 134 -10.32 13.76 -19.76
C GLU A 134 -9.81 13.16 -18.46
N VAL A 135 -10.08 11.89 -18.25
CA VAL A 135 -9.55 11.10 -17.15
C VAL A 135 -8.61 10.06 -17.71
N VAL A 136 -7.38 10.06 -17.22
CA VAL A 136 -6.35 9.11 -17.62
C VAL A 136 -5.99 8.24 -16.42
N PHE A 137 -5.95 6.93 -16.66
CA PHE A 137 -5.57 5.94 -15.66
C PHE A 137 -4.72 4.86 -16.32
N THR A 138 -3.63 4.46 -15.65
CA THR A 138 -2.77 3.37 -16.08
C THR A 138 -2.93 2.19 -15.14
N ASN A 139 -3.21 1.00 -15.69
CA ASN A 139 -3.24 -0.23 -14.93
C ASN A 139 -1.85 -0.52 -14.32
N PRO A 140 -1.67 -0.47 -12.98
CA PRO A 140 -0.36 -0.56 -12.35
C PRO A 140 0.20 -1.99 -12.24
N ILE A 141 -0.59 -3.01 -12.58
CA ILE A 141 -0.25 -4.42 -12.38
C ILE A 141 0.02 -5.15 -13.68
N ASP A 142 0.77 -6.24 -13.57
CA ASP A 142 1.16 -7.11 -14.70
C ASP A 142 0.05 -8.08 -15.15
N THR A 143 -1.20 -7.80 -14.79
CA THR A 143 -2.38 -8.60 -15.16
C THR A 143 -3.51 -7.70 -15.63
N GLU A 144 -4.40 -8.24 -16.47
CA GLU A 144 -5.61 -7.52 -16.91
C GLU A 144 -6.52 -7.19 -15.71
N VAL A 145 -7.01 -5.94 -15.66
CA VAL A 145 -8.07 -5.52 -14.74
C VAL A 145 -9.40 -5.47 -15.49
N THR A 146 -10.44 -6.03 -14.89
CA THR A 146 -11.78 -6.17 -15.48
C THR A 146 -12.84 -5.49 -14.61
N GLY A 147 -14.04 -5.28 -15.15
CA GLY A 147 -15.14 -4.62 -14.40
C GLY A 147 -14.83 -3.15 -14.05
N CYS A 148 -14.06 -2.47 -14.89
CA CYS A 148 -13.63 -1.11 -14.66
C CYS A 148 -14.82 -0.13 -14.77
N MET A 149 -14.97 0.75 -13.79
CA MET A 149 -16.01 1.76 -13.75
C MET A 149 -15.43 3.09 -13.27
N LEU A 150 -15.56 4.13 -14.09
CA LEU A 150 -15.29 5.51 -13.68
C LEU A 150 -16.55 6.10 -13.06
N GLN A 151 -16.44 6.55 -11.81
CA GLN A 151 -17.50 7.25 -11.10
C GLN A 151 -17.06 8.70 -10.85
N VAL A 152 -17.85 9.67 -11.30
CA VAL A 152 -17.56 11.09 -11.17
C VAL A 152 -18.70 11.81 -10.47
N GLU A 153 -18.34 12.59 -9.46
CA GLU A 153 -19.25 13.48 -8.74
C GLU A 153 -18.56 14.82 -8.51
N GLY A 154 -19.36 15.88 -8.38
CA GLY A 154 -18.86 17.22 -8.12
C GLY A 154 -20.03 18.14 -7.93
N ASN A 155 -20.17 18.68 -6.72
CA ASN A 155 -21.20 19.68 -6.46
C ASN A 155 -20.98 20.88 -7.38
N ASP A 156 -22.06 21.46 -7.88
CA ASP A 156 -22.04 22.57 -8.83
C ASP A 156 -21.37 22.29 -10.19
N LEU A 157 -20.84 21.09 -10.43
CA LEU A 157 -20.22 20.68 -11.69
C LEU A 157 -21.04 19.62 -12.44
N LEU A 158 -21.69 18.73 -11.69
CA LEU A 158 -22.50 17.62 -12.20
C LEU A 158 -23.79 17.47 -11.38
N ARG A 159 -24.88 17.09 -12.05
CA ARG A 159 -26.12 16.70 -11.39
C ARG A 159 -26.05 15.23 -11.02
N GLY A 160 -25.75 14.95 -9.75
CA GLY A 160 -25.62 13.59 -9.24
C GLY A 160 -24.30 12.92 -9.65
N ILE A 161 -24.33 11.60 -9.75
CA ILE A 161 -23.15 10.77 -10.00
C ILE A 161 -23.18 10.27 -11.44
N LEU A 162 -22.15 10.63 -12.22
CA LEU A 162 -21.90 10.07 -13.55
C LEU A 162 -21.15 8.75 -13.40
N ARG A 163 -21.62 7.70 -14.09
CA ARG A 163 -20.96 6.39 -14.15
C ARG A 163 -20.68 6.02 -15.59
N ILE A 164 -19.44 5.65 -15.87
CA ILE A 164 -18.98 5.25 -17.19
C ILE A 164 -18.33 3.88 -17.06
N GLU A 165 -18.90 2.87 -17.71
CA GLU A 165 -18.26 1.55 -17.84
C GLU A 165 -17.07 1.68 -18.78
N MET A 166 -15.93 1.14 -18.34
CA MET A 166 -14.69 1.15 -19.08
C MET A 166 -14.37 -0.26 -19.56
N PRO A 167 -13.74 -0.42 -20.75
CA PRO A 167 -13.27 -1.72 -21.18
C PRO A 167 -12.22 -2.28 -20.20
N PRO A 168 -12.00 -3.60 -20.15
CA PRO A 168 -10.87 -4.18 -19.45
C PRO A 168 -9.55 -3.54 -19.89
N LEU A 169 -8.63 -3.36 -18.94
CA LEU A 169 -7.31 -2.80 -19.21
C LEU A 169 -6.25 -3.87 -19.06
N GLN A 170 -5.47 -4.11 -20.11
CA GLN A 170 -4.34 -5.02 -20.10
C GLN A 170 -3.27 -4.56 -19.10
N ALA A 171 -2.33 -5.46 -18.81
CA ALA A 171 -1.17 -5.15 -17.99
C ALA A 171 -0.47 -3.88 -18.48
N ASN A 172 -0.25 -2.91 -17.58
CA ASN A 172 0.41 -1.63 -17.87
C ASN A 172 -0.28 -0.77 -18.97
N GLU A 173 -1.51 -1.10 -19.38
CA GLU A 173 -2.27 -0.31 -20.35
C GLU A 173 -2.78 0.99 -19.73
N THR A 174 -2.78 2.05 -20.54
CA THR A 174 -3.34 3.36 -20.16
C THR A 174 -4.68 3.58 -20.86
N SER A 175 -5.72 3.85 -20.06
CA SER A 175 -7.02 4.29 -20.54
C SER A 175 -7.11 5.80 -20.53
N SER A 176 -7.75 6.36 -21.55
CA SER A 176 -8.25 7.74 -21.54
C SER A 176 -9.76 7.72 -21.77
N THR A 177 -10.51 8.30 -20.84
CA THR A 177 -11.96 8.44 -20.91
C THR A 177 -12.35 9.90 -20.90
N LYS A 178 -13.15 10.31 -21.87
CA LYS A 178 -13.65 11.68 -21.98
C LYS A 178 -15.14 11.74 -21.63
N PHE A 179 -15.51 12.77 -20.89
CA PHE A 179 -16.90 13.10 -20.63
C PHE A 179 -17.09 14.62 -20.56
N LYS A 180 -18.34 15.05 -20.63
CA LYS A 180 -18.70 16.46 -20.51
C LYS A 180 -19.24 16.77 -19.13
N LEU A 181 -18.89 17.93 -18.60
CA LEU A 181 -19.56 18.51 -17.43
C LEU A 181 -20.08 19.90 -17.76
N THR A 182 -21.07 20.37 -16.99
CA THR A 182 -21.67 21.70 -17.15
C THR A 182 -21.76 22.35 -15.78
N PRO A 183 -20.90 23.32 -15.45
CA PRO A 183 -20.94 23.98 -14.15
C PRO A 183 -22.24 24.77 -13.96
N PHE A 184 -22.79 24.78 -12.75
CA PHE A 184 -24.04 25.46 -12.40
C PHE A 184 -23.81 26.69 -11.52
N GLU A 185 -22.70 26.74 -10.77
CA GLU A 185 -22.32 27.87 -9.94
C GLU A 185 -20.87 28.34 -10.23
N THR A 186 -20.59 29.60 -9.89
CA THR A 186 -19.24 30.18 -9.95
C THR A 186 -18.48 29.89 -8.66
N GLY A 187 -17.17 29.67 -8.75
CA GLY A 187 -16.23 29.65 -7.62
C GLY A 187 -15.37 30.90 -7.54
#